data_AF-A0A950EYS4-F1
#
_entry.id   AF-A0A950EYS4-F1
#
_cell.length_a   1.000
_cell.length_b   1.000
_cell.length_c   1.000
_cell.angle_alpha   90.00
_cell.angle_beta   90.00
_cell.angle_gamma   90.00
#
_symmetry.space_group_name_H-M   'P 1'
#
loop_
_entity.id
_entity.type
_entity.pdbx_description
1 polymer ?
#
loop_
_entity_poly.entity_id
_entity_poly.type
_entity_poly.pdbx_seq_one_letter_code
_entity_poly.pdbx_strand_id
1 'polypeptide(L)'
;ETADPILAAELARRTAPPAPPEPPPQTLPTVELFEQLPGRHDLIMVAARRLSEETGDFQVASLRTFEQMAEAVATRSVPPAVLIDCWRQGVGPKAEHKGKVLVAAWKRSVAEVPLRR
;
A
#
# COMPACT_ATOMS: atom_id res chain seq x y z
N GLU A 1 -46.82 -21.39 -7.30
CA GLU A 1 -45.80 -20.37 -7.62
C GLU A 1 -45.20 -19.87 -6.33
N THR A 2 -44.03 -20.39 -5.96
CA THR A 2 -43.21 -19.84 -4.87
C THR A 2 -41.78 -20.25 -5.19
N ALA A 3 -41.10 -19.44 -5.99
CA ALA A 3 -39.65 -19.52 -6.09
C ALA A 3 -39.10 -19.07 -4.73
N ASP A 4 -38.60 -20.01 -3.94
CA ASP A 4 -37.96 -19.71 -2.66
C ASP A 4 -36.78 -18.76 -2.92
N PRO A 5 -36.82 -17.52 -2.38
CA PRO A 5 -35.81 -16.52 -2.64
C PRO A 5 -34.42 -16.92 -2.12
N ILE A 6 -34.35 -17.80 -1.12
CA ILE A 6 -33.09 -18.36 -0.62
C ILE A 6 -32.52 -19.33 -1.63
N LEU A 7 -33.34 -20.23 -2.19
CA LEU A 7 -32.91 -21.16 -3.24
C LEU A 7 -32.51 -20.43 -4.53
N ALA A 8 -33.20 -19.35 -4.89
CA ALA A 8 -32.84 -18.53 -6.05
C ALA A 8 -31.50 -17.80 -5.85
N ALA A 9 -31.27 -17.22 -4.66
CA ALA A 9 -30.00 -16.56 -4.33
C ALA A 9 -28.83 -17.55 -4.28
N GLU A 10 -29.07 -18.75 -3.78
CA GLU A 10 -28.01 -19.77 -3.67
C GLU A 10 -27.71 -20.46 -4.99
N LEU A 11 -28.73 -20.65 -5.83
CA LEU A 11 -28.51 -21.03 -7.23
C LEU A 11 -27.68 -19.96 -7.94
N ALA A 12 -28.03 -18.67 -7.81
CA ALA A 12 -27.29 -17.57 -8.42
C ALA A 12 -25.83 -17.49 -7.94
N ARG A 13 -25.55 -17.73 -6.65
CA ARG A 13 -24.17 -17.78 -6.13
C ARG A 13 -23.38 -18.96 -6.68
N ARG A 14 -24.01 -20.12 -6.86
CA ARG A 14 -23.35 -21.34 -7.36
C ARG A 14 -23.17 -21.37 -8.87
N THR A 15 -24.05 -20.69 -9.61
CA THR A 15 -23.97 -20.57 -11.07
C THR A 15 -23.27 -19.30 -11.51
N ALA A 16 -22.93 -18.40 -10.59
CA ALA A 16 -22.10 -17.24 -10.89
C ALA A 16 -20.75 -17.70 -11.46
N PRO A 17 -20.29 -17.09 -12.56
CA PRO A 17 -18.93 -17.31 -13.02
C PRO A 17 -17.94 -16.90 -11.92
N PRO A 18 -16.75 -17.52 -11.86
CA PRO A 18 -15.73 -17.13 -10.90
C PRO A 18 -15.43 -15.64 -11.04
N ALA A 19 -15.19 -14.98 -9.91
CA ALA A 19 -14.80 -13.58 -9.92
C ALA A 19 -13.58 -13.39 -10.84
N PRO A 20 -13.54 -12.29 -11.62
CA PRO A 20 -12.37 -12.00 -12.43
C PRO A 20 -11.13 -11.94 -11.52
N PRO A 21 -9.97 -12.43 -11.99
CA PRO A 21 -8.74 -12.37 -11.22
C PRO A 21 -8.42 -10.91 -10.86
N GLU A 22 -8.00 -10.69 -9.63
CA GLU A 22 -7.52 -9.37 -9.22
C GLU A 22 -6.35 -8.92 -10.11
N PRO A 23 -6.27 -7.63 -10.47
CA PRO A 23 -5.12 -7.13 -11.22
C PRO A 23 -3.84 -7.35 -10.41
N PRO A 24 -2.72 -7.72 -11.05
CA PRO A 24 -1.47 -7.91 -10.36
C PRO A 24 -1.07 -6.62 -9.63
N PRO A 25 -0.60 -6.66 -8.38
CA PRO A 25 -0.33 -5.45 -7.59
C PRO A 25 0.66 -4.47 -8.25
N GLN A 26 1.51 -4.96 -9.14
CA GLN A 26 2.48 -4.19 -9.90
C GLN A 26 1.84 -3.24 -10.92
N THR A 27 0.60 -3.50 -11.34
CA THR A 27 -0.11 -2.66 -12.32
C THR A 27 -0.95 -1.58 -11.65
N LEU A 28 -1.06 -1.59 -10.32
CA LEU A 28 -1.81 -0.58 -9.58
C LEU A 28 -1.05 0.76 -9.55
N PRO A 29 -1.77 1.89 -9.64
CA PRO A 29 -1.22 3.20 -9.31
C PRO A 29 -0.62 3.22 -7.90
N THR A 30 0.47 3.97 -7.72
CA THR A 30 1.23 4.01 -6.46
C THR A 30 0.37 4.35 -5.23
N VAL A 31 -0.60 5.27 -5.39
CA VAL A 31 -1.54 5.64 -4.31
C VAL A 31 -2.45 4.47 -3.96
N GLU A 32 -3.06 3.83 -4.94
CA GLU A 32 -3.95 2.68 -4.74
C GLU A 32 -3.20 1.49 -4.10
N LEU A 33 -1.95 1.26 -4.51
CA LEU A 33 -1.09 0.25 -3.90
C LEU A 33 -0.90 0.54 -2.39
N PHE A 34 -0.66 1.79 -2.01
CA PHE A 34 -0.48 2.16 -0.61
C PHE A 34 -1.78 2.09 0.20
N GLU A 35 -2.92 2.40 -0.42
CA GLU A 35 -4.24 2.27 0.22
C GLU A 35 -4.62 0.80 0.49
N GLN A 36 -4.11 -0.14 -0.30
CA GLN A 36 -4.34 -1.57 -0.11
C GLN A 36 -3.40 -2.22 0.93
N LEU A 37 -2.34 -1.55 1.37
CA LEU A 37 -1.37 -2.11 2.33
C LEU A 37 -1.99 -2.55 3.68
N PRO A 38 -2.92 -1.81 4.32
CA PRO A 38 -3.40 -2.16 5.66
C PRO A 38 -4.00 -3.58 5.75
N GLY A 39 -3.31 -4.49 6.44
CA GLY A 39 -3.68 -5.91 6.57
C GLY A 39 -3.13 -6.83 5.46
N ARG A 40 -2.50 -6.30 4.41
CA ARG A 40 -1.92 -7.05 3.28
C ARG A 40 -0.39 -7.12 3.35
N HIS A 41 0.13 -8.05 4.14
CA HIS A 41 1.57 -8.24 4.33
C HIS A 41 2.28 -8.76 3.06
N ASP A 42 1.54 -9.42 2.16
CA ASP A 42 2.00 -9.85 0.84
C ASP A 42 2.45 -8.68 -0.05
N LEU A 43 1.93 -7.47 0.20
CA LEU A 43 2.23 -6.27 -0.59
C LEU A 43 3.46 -5.50 -0.11
N ILE A 44 4.06 -5.84 1.04
CA ILE A 44 5.18 -5.06 1.64
C ILE A 44 6.34 -4.90 0.66
N MET A 45 6.81 -6.02 0.10
CA MET A 45 7.94 -6.02 -0.84
C MET A 45 7.60 -5.31 -2.15
N VAL A 46 6.34 -5.39 -2.61
CA VAL A 46 5.88 -4.71 -3.82
C VAL A 46 5.89 -3.19 -3.61
N ALA A 47 5.35 -2.72 -2.48
CA ALA A 47 5.36 -1.31 -2.11
C ALA A 47 6.78 -0.77 -1.90
N ALA A 48 7.66 -1.54 -1.25
CA ALA A 48 9.05 -1.15 -1.06
C ALA A 48 9.81 -1.00 -2.39
N ARG A 49 9.62 -1.94 -3.32
CA ARG A 49 10.19 -1.84 -4.68
C ARG A 49 9.63 -0.65 -5.45
N ARG A 50 8.32 -0.41 -5.38
CA ARG A 50 7.69 0.78 -5.96
C ARG A 50 8.33 2.07 -5.43
N LEU A 51 8.57 2.16 -4.13
CA LEU A 51 9.24 3.31 -3.51
C LEU A 51 10.67 3.50 -4.04
N SER A 52 11.44 2.42 -4.20
CA SER A 52 12.77 2.47 -4.82
C SER A 52 12.71 2.97 -6.26
N GLU A 53 11.78 2.48 -7.07
CA GLU A 53 11.60 2.90 -8.47
C GLU A 53 11.24 4.39 -8.58
N GLU A 54 10.26 4.85 -7.79
CA GLU A 54 9.76 6.23 -7.80
C GLU A 54 10.81 7.25 -7.30
N THR A 55 11.64 6.83 -6.35
CA THR A 55 12.70 7.67 -5.78
C THR A 55 14.03 7.56 -6.53
N GLY A 56 14.20 6.54 -7.39
CA GLY A 56 15.48 6.19 -8.01
C GLY A 56 16.53 5.70 -7.01
N ASP A 57 16.12 5.28 -5.81
CA ASP A 57 17.01 4.84 -4.73
C ASP A 57 16.96 3.31 -4.55
N PHE A 58 17.98 2.65 -5.09
CA PHE A 58 18.14 1.20 -5.08
C PHE A 58 19.19 0.72 -4.06
N GLN A 59 19.63 1.59 -3.15
CA GLN A 59 20.57 1.18 -2.10
C GLN A 59 19.91 0.17 -1.15
N VAL A 60 20.64 -0.87 -0.76
CA VAL A 60 20.13 -1.93 0.14
C VAL A 60 19.60 -1.35 1.46
N ALA A 61 20.27 -0.32 1.99
CA ALA A 61 19.83 0.36 3.20
C ALA A 61 18.50 1.12 3.00
N SER A 62 18.30 1.74 1.84
CA SER A 62 17.07 2.44 1.49
C SER A 62 15.92 1.46 1.27
N LEU A 63 16.17 0.34 0.59
CA LEU A 63 15.17 -0.72 0.41
C LEU A 63 14.66 -1.26 1.75
N ARG A 64 15.56 -1.58 2.70
CA ARG A 64 15.16 -1.99 4.06
C ARG A 64 14.31 -0.94 4.76
N THR A 65 14.63 0.34 4.56
CA THR A 65 13.85 1.44 5.13
C THR A 65 12.46 1.51 4.50
N PHE A 66 12.35 1.34 3.17
CA PHE A 66 11.06 1.31 2.47
C PHE A 66 10.21 0.09 2.85
N GLU A 67 10.84 -1.07 3.06
CA GLU A 67 10.17 -2.26 3.62
C GLU A 67 9.57 -1.97 4.99
N GLN A 68 10.33 -1.35 5.90
CA GLN A 68 9.83 -0.97 7.23
C GLN A 68 8.66 0.02 7.18
N MET A 69 8.70 0.97 6.23
CA MET A 69 7.57 1.89 6.02
C MET A 69 6.31 1.14 5.58
N ALA A 70 6.44 0.26 4.59
CA ALA A 70 5.33 -0.54 4.09
C ALA A 70 4.81 -1.51 5.16
N GLU A 71 5.69 -2.11 5.96
CA GLU A 71 5.34 -2.96 7.09
C GLU A 71 4.58 -2.20 8.18
N ALA A 72 4.99 -0.97 8.51
CA ALA A 72 4.28 -0.13 9.48
C ALA A 72 2.85 0.19 9.04
N VAL A 73 2.61 0.36 7.74
CA VAL A 73 1.27 0.53 7.18
C VAL A 73 0.51 -0.80 7.16
N ALA A 74 1.15 -1.89 6.75
CA ALA A 74 0.53 -3.21 6.68
C ALA A 74 0.07 -3.73 8.05
N THR A 75 0.86 -3.48 9.09
CA THR A 75 0.53 -3.79 10.50
C THR A 75 -0.46 -2.80 11.12
N ARG A 76 -0.91 -1.78 10.37
CA ARG A 76 -1.82 -0.71 10.82
C ARG A 76 -1.25 0.15 11.96
N SER A 77 0.07 0.12 12.15
CA SER A 77 0.78 0.98 13.09
C SER A 77 0.78 2.43 12.62
N VAL A 78 0.79 2.65 11.30
CA VAL A 78 0.74 3.97 10.67
C VAL A 78 -0.36 3.98 9.59
N PRO A 79 -1.20 5.03 9.50
CA PRO A 79 -2.19 5.14 8.43
C PRO A 79 -1.53 5.23 7.04
N PRO A 80 -2.14 4.68 5.97
CA PRO A 80 -1.59 4.73 4.61
C PRO A 80 -1.44 6.17 4.09
N ALA A 81 -2.31 7.09 4.52
CA ALA A 81 -2.23 8.51 4.19
C ALA A 81 -0.87 9.14 4.55
N VAL A 82 -0.26 8.72 5.66
CA VAL A 82 1.07 9.22 6.08
C VAL A 82 2.14 8.81 5.07
N LEU A 83 2.12 7.57 4.60
CA LEU A 83 3.06 7.08 3.59
C LEU A 83 2.86 7.81 2.25
N ILE A 84 1.60 8.00 1.84
CA ILE A 84 1.25 8.73 0.62
C ILE A 84 1.79 10.17 0.66
N ASP A 85 1.63 10.88 1.78
CA ASP A 85 2.11 12.25 1.91
C ASP A 85 3.65 12.34 1.95
N CYS A 86 4.31 11.35 2.55
CA CYS A 86 5.78 11.26 2.51
C CYS A 86 6.27 10.97 1.09
N TRP A 87 5.60 10.08 0.37
CA TRP A 87 5.89 9.79 -1.03
C TRP A 87 5.73 11.03 -1.91
N ARG A 88 4.60 11.76 -1.79
CA ARG A 88 4.36 13.02 -2.52
C ARG A 88 5.45 14.06 -2.28
N GLN A 89 5.94 14.18 -1.04
CA GLN A 89 7.09 15.05 -0.73
C GLN A 89 8.36 14.58 -1.43
N GLY A 90 8.62 13.26 -1.43
CA GLY A 90 9.79 12.65 -2.07
C GLY A 90 9.81 12.76 -3.59
N VAL A 91 8.67 12.60 -4.27
CA VAL A 91 8.60 12.67 -5.75
C VAL A 91 8.35 14.08 -6.30
N GLY A 92 8.17 15.07 -5.42
CA GLY A 92 7.91 16.44 -5.82
C GLY A 92 9.04 17.06 -6.66
N PRO A 93 8.74 18.06 -7.51
CA PRO A 93 9.71 18.64 -8.45
C PRO A 93 10.89 19.37 -7.79
N LYS A 94 10.80 19.64 -6.48
CA LYS A 94 11.84 20.31 -5.69
C LYS A 94 12.76 19.35 -4.93
N ALA A 95 12.51 18.03 -5.01
CA ALA A 95 13.29 17.04 -4.26
C ALA A 95 14.54 16.62 -5.05
N GLU A 96 15.69 17.23 -4.72
CA GLU A 96 17.00 16.88 -5.31
C GLU A 96 17.43 15.45 -4.95
N HIS A 97 17.10 15.01 -3.73
CA HIS A 97 17.37 13.65 -3.24
C HIS A 97 16.08 12.98 -2.78
N LYS A 98 15.26 12.54 -3.75
CA LYS A 98 13.91 11.99 -3.53
C LYS A 98 13.81 10.99 -2.38
N GLY A 99 14.67 9.97 -2.37
CA GLY A 99 14.70 8.95 -1.31
C GLY A 99 14.98 9.53 0.08
N LYS A 100 15.96 10.44 0.19
CA LYS A 100 16.29 11.12 1.46
C LYS A 100 15.14 12.00 1.94
N VAL A 101 14.50 12.74 1.02
CA VAL A 101 13.35 13.60 1.34
C VAL A 101 12.19 12.77 1.87
N LEU A 102 11.90 11.64 1.22
CA LEU A 102 10.86 10.70 1.67
C LEU A 102 11.17 10.15 3.06
N VAL A 103 12.39 9.65 3.29
CA VAL A 103 12.81 9.10 4.59
C VAL A 103 12.75 10.17 5.69
N ALA A 104 13.15 11.40 5.39
CA ALA A 104 13.07 12.51 6.34
C ALA A 104 11.62 12.91 6.65
N ALA A 105 10.74 12.93 5.65
CA ALA A 105 9.31 13.15 5.84
C ALA A 105 8.70 12.06 6.73
N TRP A 106 9.00 10.79 6.45
CA TRP A 106 8.53 9.66 7.24
C TRP A 106 8.94 9.76 8.71
N LYS A 107 10.23 9.99 8.98
CA LYS A 107 10.74 10.11 10.36
C LYS A 107 10.05 11.20 11.16
N ARG A 108 9.72 12.34 10.52
CA ARG A 108 8.94 13.41 11.17
C ARG A 108 7.53 12.96 11.46
N SER A 109 6.83 12.41 10.47
CA SER A 109 5.43 12.00 10.62
C SER A 109 5.25 10.93 11.70
N VAL A 110 6.10 9.90 11.74
CA VAL A 110 5.95 8.82 12.74
C VAL A 110 6.32 9.25 14.16
N ALA A 111 7.11 10.32 14.33
CA ALA A 111 7.34 10.91 15.64
C ALA A 111 6.09 11.64 16.19
N GLU A 112 5.22 12.09 15.29
CA GLU A 112 3.99 12.82 15.62
C GLU A 112 2.76 11.90 15.72
N VAL A 113 2.82 10.69 15.15
CA VAL A 113 1.74 9.69 15.28
C VAL A 113 1.81 9.05 16.67
N PRO A 114 0.79 9.21 17.53
CA PRO A 114 0.75 8.50 18.81
C PRO A 114 0.65 7.00 18.53
N LEU A 115 1.70 6.25 18.89
CA LEU A 115 1.71 4.80 18.81
C LEU A 115 0.53 4.26 19.62
N ARG A 116 -0.52 3.79 18.94
CA ARG A 116 -1.55 2.98 19.58
C ARG A 116 -0.91 1.64 19.91
N ARG A 117 -0.45 1.51 21.16
CA ARG A 117 -0.09 0.23 21.79
C ARG A 117 -1.34 -0.57 22.09
#